data_AF-A0AAV5CN66-F1
#
_entry.id   AF-A0AAV5CN66-F1
#
_cell.length_a   1.000
_cell.length_b   1.000
_cell.length_c   1.000
_cell.angle_alpha   90.00
_cell.angle_beta   90.00
_cell.angle_gamma   90.00
#
_symmetry.space_group_name_H-M   'P 1'
#
loop_
_entity.id
_entity.type
_entity.pdbx_description
1 polymer ?
#
loop_
_entity_poly.entity_id
_entity_poly.type
_entity_poly.pdbx_seq_one_letter_code
_entity_poly.pdbx_strand_id
1 'polypeptide(L)'
;MPPPSPEPASSGENNKPLVLLAQPLFPNFAAVLEGRYRFVLADDSAAAEARVLLVPGLKTVTADLLDRLPALELVAATSVGVDHVDIHTCRRRGIAVTNAGPAFSADSADYGVGLVVAVLRRVAAAEAYVRRGRWVTGGDYPLTTKVSSRMPLLSSLHFIHTSKSVGMAPPIQQPVADNKPLVLLADPIIPEFESELSGRFRLLPLTDADSAAAASARALLTVDLPAVTAAVIGALPALELVVASSAGVDHIDLAACRRRGIQVTNAGAAYSADAADYAVGLVVAVLRSVAAADAYVRRGGWAEYPLATKVSGKRVGIVGLGRIGSLIARRLAAFGCPVSYHSRSPKPSSPYTFYPTARALAADSDVLVLCCALTEETRRMVGRDVMEALGSGGVLVNVGRGGLVDEPELVRCLRDGVIAGAGLDVYENEPDVPRELLAMDNVVLSDHRAVLTRVHSSRDSPRRREPRRILPREASAQPRYTLISSALTSAHPC
;
A
#
# COMPACT_ATOMS: atom_id res chain seq x y z
N MET A 1 -51.95 4.65 -45.20
CA MET A 1 -51.88 3.24 -44.76
C MET A 1 -52.07 3.23 -43.26
N PRO A 2 -52.94 2.38 -42.68
CA PRO A 2 -52.95 2.18 -41.24
C PRO A 2 -51.64 1.48 -40.83
N PRO A 3 -51.16 1.68 -39.58
CA PRO A 3 -50.00 0.94 -39.09
C PRO A 3 -50.33 -0.56 -39.05
N PRO A 4 -49.35 -1.45 -39.29
CA PRO A 4 -49.58 -2.88 -39.21
C PRO A 4 -49.97 -3.25 -37.76
N SER A 5 -51.00 -4.08 -37.62
CA SER A 5 -51.39 -4.68 -36.34
C SER A 5 -50.20 -5.42 -35.71
N PRO A 6 -50.04 -5.37 -34.38
CA PRO A 6 -48.97 -6.13 -33.72
C PRO A 6 -49.23 -7.63 -33.92
N GLU A 7 -48.26 -8.33 -34.50
CA GLU A 7 -48.25 -9.80 -34.51
C GLU A 7 -48.25 -10.31 -33.06
N PRO A 8 -48.98 -11.39 -32.75
CA PRO A 8 -48.95 -11.97 -31.42
C PRO A 8 -47.56 -12.55 -31.15
N ALA A 9 -46.89 -12.01 -30.13
CA ALA A 9 -45.70 -12.61 -29.54
C ALA A 9 -46.08 -13.93 -28.86
N SER A 10 -46.15 -15.03 -29.62
CA SER A 10 -46.45 -16.34 -29.04
C SER A 10 -45.84 -17.48 -29.86
N SER A 11 -44.57 -17.81 -29.56
CA SER A 11 -43.98 -19.15 -29.79
C SER A 11 -42.53 -19.28 -29.27
N GLY A 12 -41.82 -18.17 -29.04
CA GLY A 12 -40.38 -18.19 -28.70
C GLY A 12 -40.00 -18.46 -27.23
N GLU A 13 -40.88 -18.22 -26.26
CA GLU A 13 -40.53 -18.35 -24.84
C GLU A 13 -40.48 -19.80 -24.33
N ASN A 14 -41.38 -20.67 -24.81
CA ASN A 14 -41.45 -22.08 -24.39
C ASN A 14 -40.33 -22.95 -24.99
N ASN A 15 -39.56 -22.44 -25.95
CA ASN A 15 -38.46 -23.18 -26.60
C ASN A 15 -37.07 -22.84 -26.00
N LYS A 16 -37.02 -21.95 -25.00
CA LYS A 16 -35.76 -21.61 -24.31
C LYS A 16 -35.38 -22.72 -23.32
N PRO A 17 -34.08 -23.06 -23.19
CA PRO A 17 -33.65 -24.05 -22.20
C PRO A 17 -33.99 -23.58 -20.78
N LEU A 18 -34.57 -24.50 -19.99
CA LEU A 18 -34.91 -24.27 -18.59
C LEU A 18 -33.69 -24.46 -17.69
N VAL A 19 -33.35 -23.44 -16.93
CA VAL A 19 -32.25 -23.44 -15.95
C VAL A 19 -32.84 -23.28 -14.56
N LEU A 20 -32.56 -24.25 -13.71
CA LEU A 20 -32.90 -24.19 -12.30
C LEU A 20 -31.90 -23.32 -11.55
N LEU A 21 -32.40 -22.40 -10.74
CA LEU A 21 -31.63 -21.52 -9.90
C LEU A 21 -31.70 -22.00 -8.45
N ALA A 22 -30.55 -22.27 -7.84
CA ALA A 22 -30.49 -22.59 -6.42
C ALA A 22 -30.79 -21.39 -5.51
N GLN A 23 -30.70 -20.17 -6.06
CA GLN A 23 -31.08 -18.89 -5.45
C GLN A 23 -31.28 -17.84 -6.55
N PRO A 24 -31.93 -16.70 -6.28
CA PRO A 24 -32.05 -15.61 -7.24
C PRO A 24 -30.69 -15.13 -7.78
N LEU A 25 -30.66 -14.80 -9.08
CA LEU A 25 -29.49 -14.21 -9.71
C LEU A 25 -29.36 -12.73 -9.32
N PHE A 26 -28.12 -12.23 -9.30
CA PHE A 26 -27.89 -10.80 -9.23
C PHE A 26 -28.54 -10.11 -10.45
N PRO A 27 -29.18 -8.94 -10.29
CA PRO A 27 -29.95 -8.28 -11.36
C PRO A 27 -29.17 -8.13 -12.68
N ASN A 28 -27.90 -7.72 -12.60
CA ASN A 28 -27.05 -7.54 -13.77
C ASN A 28 -26.73 -8.87 -14.49
N PHE A 29 -26.61 -9.96 -13.74
CA PHE A 29 -26.35 -11.28 -14.31
C PHE A 29 -27.62 -11.89 -14.91
N ALA A 30 -28.78 -11.67 -14.27
CA ALA A 30 -30.08 -12.04 -14.81
C ALA A 30 -30.33 -11.35 -16.17
N ALA A 31 -30.09 -10.04 -16.26
CA ALA A 31 -30.32 -9.26 -17.48
C ALA A 31 -29.51 -9.75 -18.69
N VAL A 32 -28.29 -10.26 -18.48
CA VAL A 32 -27.46 -10.82 -19.57
C VAL A 32 -28.03 -12.14 -20.11
N LEU A 33 -28.82 -12.85 -19.31
CA LEU A 33 -29.27 -14.21 -19.60
C LEU A 33 -30.78 -14.34 -19.92
N GLU A 34 -31.61 -13.37 -19.53
CA GLU A 34 -33.07 -13.34 -19.76
C GLU A 34 -33.47 -13.55 -21.25
N GLY A 35 -32.63 -13.11 -22.17
CA GLY A 35 -32.83 -13.30 -23.60
C GLY A 35 -32.62 -14.74 -24.10
N ARG A 36 -31.89 -15.58 -23.34
CA ARG A 36 -31.39 -16.89 -23.82
C ARG A 36 -31.94 -18.09 -23.06
N TYR A 37 -32.31 -17.91 -21.79
CA TYR A 37 -32.73 -18.99 -20.91
C TYR A 37 -34.03 -18.64 -20.18
N ARG A 38 -34.77 -19.65 -19.77
CA ARG A 38 -35.87 -19.51 -18.81
C ARG A 38 -35.38 -19.97 -17.44
N PHE A 39 -35.66 -19.18 -16.41
CA PHE A 39 -35.18 -19.45 -15.06
C PHE A 39 -36.33 -19.81 -14.13
N VAL A 40 -36.10 -20.82 -13.30
CA VAL A 40 -37.05 -21.24 -12.26
C VAL A 40 -36.26 -21.49 -10.97
N LEU A 41 -36.82 -21.18 -9.80
CA LEU A 41 -36.18 -21.48 -8.53
C LEU A 41 -36.39 -22.94 -8.13
N ALA A 42 -35.46 -23.50 -7.34
CA ALA A 42 -35.45 -24.91 -6.93
C ALA A 42 -36.75 -25.42 -6.26
N ASP A 43 -37.59 -24.52 -5.74
CA ASP A 43 -38.81 -24.84 -5.00
C ASP A 43 -40.09 -24.84 -5.86
N ASP A 44 -39.96 -24.60 -7.18
CA ASP A 44 -41.09 -24.57 -8.12
C ASP A 44 -41.41 -25.97 -8.68
N SER A 45 -42.69 -26.25 -8.89
CA SER A 45 -43.19 -27.46 -9.57
C SER A 45 -42.53 -27.77 -10.92
N ALA A 46 -42.08 -26.74 -11.66
CA ALA A 46 -41.38 -26.90 -12.94
C ALA A 46 -39.91 -27.35 -12.80
N ALA A 47 -39.37 -27.47 -11.57
CA ALA A 47 -37.99 -27.84 -11.33
C ALA A 47 -37.63 -29.26 -11.84
N ALA A 48 -38.60 -30.17 -11.87
CA ALA A 48 -38.38 -31.56 -12.29
C ALA A 48 -37.97 -31.70 -13.77
N GLU A 49 -38.30 -30.72 -14.61
CA GLU A 49 -37.99 -30.69 -16.05
C GLU A 49 -36.66 -29.99 -16.36
N ALA A 50 -36.02 -29.37 -15.36
CA ALA A 50 -34.79 -28.61 -15.58
C ALA A 50 -33.61 -29.53 -15.85
N ARG A 51 -32.92 -29.30 -16.98
CA ARG A 51 -31.73 -30.07 -17.37
C ARG A 51 -30.43 -29.46 -16.85
N VAL A 52 -30.47 -28.20 -16.41
CA VAL A 52 -29.32 -27.46 -15.88
C VAL A 52 -29.66 -26.87 -14.51
N LEU A 53 -28.79 -27.08 -13.53
CA LEU A 53 -28.82 -26.42 -12.23
C LEU A 53 -27.66 -25.44 -12.13
N LEU A 54 -27.96 -24.16 -11.92
CA LEU A 54 -27.00 -23.11 -11.65
C LEU A 54 -26.92 -22.86 -10.14
N VAL A 55 -25.74 -23.04 -9.56
CA VAL A 55 -25.54 -23.03 -8.10
C VAL A 55 -24.37 -22.14 -7.68
N PRO A 56 -24.52 -21.28 -6.65
CA PRO A 56 -23.42 -20.53 -6.07
C PRO A 56 -22.57 -21.40 -5.13
N GLY A 57 -21.30 -21.05 -4.95
CA GLY A 57 -20.36 -21.83 -4.13
C GLY A 57 -20.71 -22.01 -2.65
N LEU A 58 -21.67 -21.22 -2.11
CA LEU A 58 -22.13 -21.31 -0.73
C LEU A 58 -23.36 -22.22 -0.55
N LYS A 59 -24.01 -22.65 -1.63
CA LYS A 59 -25.21 -23.49 -1.56
C LYS A 59 -24.84 -24.93 -1.85
N THR A 60 -25.04 -25.80 -0.87
CA THR A 60 -24.75 -27.23 -1.02
C THR A 60 -25.75 -27.91 -1.96
N VAL A 61 -25.23 -28.68 -2.91
CA VAL A 61 -25.99 -29.61 -3.77
C VAL A 61 -25.83 -31.01 -3.21
N THR A 62 -26.82 -31.46 -2.45
CA THR A 62 -26.84 -32.77 -1.80
C THR A 62 -27.39 -33.87 -2.73
N ALA A 63 -27.15 -35.14 -2.38
CA ALA A 63 -27.78 -36.28 -3.05
C ALA A 63 -29.32 -36.14 -3.10
N ASP A 64 -29.96 -35.80 -1.98
CA ASP A 64 -31.41 -35.63 -1.90
C ASP A 64 -31.95 -34.54 -2.85
N LEU A 65 -31.20 -33.45 -3.04
CA LEU A 65 -31.56 -32.42 -4.01
C LEU A 65 -31.45 -32.96 -5.43
N LEU A 66 -30.34 -33.65 -5.74
CA LEU A 66 -30.13 -34.24 -7.05
C LEU A 66 -31.26 -35.22 -7.35
N ASP A 67 -31.61 -36.11 -6.43
CA ASP A 67 -32.63 -37.16 -6.61
C ASP A 67 -34.04 -36.60 -6.90
N ARG A 68 -34.33 -35.37 -6.45
CA ARG A 68 -35.57 -34.65 -6.81
C ARG A 68 -35.57 -34.03 -8.22
N LEU A 69 -34.43 -34.06 -8.91
CA LEU A 69 -34.24 -33.48 -10.24
C LEU A 69 -33.91 -34.61 -11.25
N PRO A 70 -34.91 -35.38 -11.69
CA PRO A 70 -34.69 -36.58 -12.50
C PRO A 70 -34.13 -36.28 -13.90
N ALA A 71 -34.49 -35.13 -14.48
CA ALA A 71 -34.05 -34.70 -15.80
C ALA A 71 -32.71 -33.94 -15.81
N LEU A 72 -32.07 -33.78 -14.65
CA LEU A 72 -30.84 -32.99 -14.53
C LEU A 72 -29.67 -33.65 -15.27
N GLU A 73 -28.99 -32.88 -16.10
CA GLU A 73 -27.82 -33.33 -16.89
C GLU A 73 -26.57 -32.52 -16.58
N LEU A 74 -26.72 -31.30 -16.07
CA LEU A 74 -25.60 -30.40 -15.79
C LEU A 74 -25.80 -29.65 -14.47
N VAL A 75 -24.79 -29.69 -13.61
CA VAL A 75 -24.61 -28.74 -12.50
C VAL A 75 -23.53 -27.74 -12.92
N ALA A 76 -23.91 -26.47 -13.03
CA ALA A 76 -23.00 -25.36 -13.29
C ALA A 76 -22.79 -24.56 -12.00
N ALA A 77 -21.61 -24.72 -11.38
CA ALA A 77 -21.23 -23.93 -10.22
C ALA A 77 -20.69 -22.56 -10.65
N THR A 78 -21.18 -21.48 -10.05
CA THR A 78 -20.67 -20.11 -10.25
C THR A 78 -19.48 -19.79 -9.34
N SER A 79 -18.75 -20.80 -8.90
CA SER A 79 -17.56 -20.72 -8.06
C SER A 79 -16.36 -21.39 -8.72
N VAL A 80 -15.17 -21.23 -8.14
CA VAL A 80 -13.96 -21.95 -8.59
C VAL A 80 -14.00 -23.42 -8.15
N GLY A 81 -14.30 -23.68 -6.88
CA GLY A 81 -14.45 -25.03 -6.34
C GLY A 81 -15.82 -25.62 -6.60
N VAL A 82 -15.92 -26.94 -6.49
CA VAL A 82 -17.15 -27.74 -6.60
C VAL A 82 -17.39 -28.61 -5.35
N ASP A 83 -16.68 -28.35 -4.26
CA ASP A 83 -16.74 -29.14 -3.01
C ASP A 83 -18.12 -29.12 -2.34
N HIS A 84 -18.93 -28.12 -2.67
CA HIS A 84 -20.32 -28.00 -2.24
C HIS A 84 -21.28 -28.86 -3.07
N VAL A 85 -20.79 -29.56 -4.10
CA VAL A 85 -21.58 -30.46 -4.97
C VAL A 85 -21.25 -31.91 -4.65
N ASP A 86 -22.27 -32.75 -4.46
CA ASP A 86 -22.08 -34.20 -4.38
C ASP A 86 -21.73 -34.79 -5.75
N ILE A 87 -20.43 -34.71 -6.08
CA ILE A 87 -19.86 -35.23 -7.33
C ILE A 87 -20.05 -36.74 -7.44
N HIS A 88 -20.11 -37.47 -6.33
CA HIS A 88 -20.28 -38.92 -6.37
C HIS A 88 -21.67 -39.29 -6.89
N THR A 89 -22.71 -38.63 -6.39
CA THR A 89 -24.08 -38.79 -6.89
C THR A 89 -24.21 -38.30 -8.33
N CYS A 90 -23.63 -37.15 -8.68
CA CYS A 90 -23.62 -36.67 -10.07
C CYS A 90 -23.00 -37.71 -11.02
N ARG A 91 -21.85 -38.28 -10.66
CA ARG A 91 -21.15 -39.29 -11.48
C ARG A 91 -21.97 -40.57 -11.63
N ARG A 92 -22.59 -41.07 -10.55
CA ARG A 92 -23.46 -42.25 -10.58
C ARG A 92 -24.65 -42.06 -11.54
N ARG A 93 -25.14 -40.83 -11.66
CA ARG A 93 -26.29 -40.47 -12.50
C ARG A 93 -25.93 -39.95 -13.89
N GLY A 94 -24.65 -39.86 -14.23
CA GLY A 94 -24.21 -39.30 -15.52
C GLY A 94 -24.42 -37.79 -15.65
N ILE A 95 -24.55 -37.08 -14.54
CA ILE A 95 -24.72 -35.61 -14.51
C ILE A 95 -23.34 -34.96 -14.62
N ALA A 96 -23.16 -34.12 -15.63
CA ALA A 96 -21.95 -33.32 -15.79
C ALA A 96 -21.86 -32.26 -14.70
N VAL A 97 -20.65 -31.97 -14.22
CA VAL A 97 -20.39 -30.89 -13.27
C VAL A 97 -19.35 -29.96 -13.89
N THR A 98 -19.68 -28.68 -13.95
CA THR A 98 -18.78 -27.62 -14.40
C THR A 98 -18.73 -26.49 -13.37
N ASN A 99 -17.71 -25.65 -13.47
CA ASN A 99 -17.48 -24.51 -12.61
C ASN A 99 -17.23 -23.25 -13.45
N ALA A 100 -16.94 -22.12 -12.80
CA ALA A 100 -16.65 -20.87 -13.51
C ALA A 100 -15.25 -20.85 -14.20
N GLY A 101 -14.50 -21.95 -14.12
CA GLY A 101 -13.17 -22.08 -14.72
C GLY A 101 -12.22 -20.95 -14.29
N PRO A 102 -11.48 -20.34 -15.24
CA PRO A 102 -10.48 -19.32 -14.92
C PRO A 102 -11.07 -17.93 -14.63
N ALA A 103 -12.40 -17.76 -14.67
CA ALA A 103 -13.04 -16.44 -14.59
C ALA A 103 -12.69 -15.65 -13.32
N PHE A 104 -12.35 -16.33 -12.23
CA PHE A 104 -11.98 -15.72 -10.94
C PHE A 104 -10.50 -15.87 -10.58
N SER A 105 -9.67 -16.47 -11.45
CA SER A 105 -8.30 -16.83 -11.10
C SER A 105 -7.43 -15.60 -10.83
N ALA A 106 -7.48 -14.59 -11.71
CA ALA A 106 -6.74 -13.35 -11.54
C ALA A 106 -7.22 -12.59 -10.29
N ASP A 107 -8.53 -12.47 -10.12
CA ASP A 107 -9.14 -11.77 -8.98
C ASP A 107 -8.78 -12.42 -7.63
N SER A 108 -8.70 -13.75 -7.59
CA SER A 108 -8.31 -14.51 -6.40
C SER A 108 -6.81 -14.37 -6.10
N ALA A 109 -5.96 -14.44 -7.13
CA ALA A 109 -4.52 -14.27 -7.00
C ALA A 109 -4.16 -12.86 -6.50
N ASP A 110 -4.75 -11.83 -7.13
CA ASP A 110 -4.56 -10.42 -6.75
C ASP A 110 -4.97 -10.19 -5.29
N TYR A 111 -6.12 -10.76 -4.88
CA TYR A 111 -6.58 -10.66 -3.51
C TYR A 111 -5.64 -11.35 -2.53
N GLY A 112 -5.13 -12.54 -2.89
CA GLY A 112 -4.15 -13.26 -2.08
C GLY A 112 -2.88 -12.44 -1.84
N VAL A 113 -2.33 -11.81 -2.88
CA VAL A 113 -1.18 -10.90 -2.73
C VAL A 113 -1.55 -9.69 -1.88
N GLY A 114 -2.73 -9.11 -2.10
CA GLY A 114 -3.28 -8.03 -1.28
C GLY A 114 -3.33 -8.37 0.20
N LEU A 115 -3.83 -9.56 0.56
CA LEU A 115 -3.90 -10.04 1.94
C LEU A 115 -2.51 -10.25 2.54
N VAL A 116 -1.55 -10.79 1.77
CA VAL A 116 -0.16 -10.93 2.23
C VAL A 116 0.41 -9.56 2.60
N VAL A 117 0.25 -8.55 1.73
CA VAL A 117 0.71 -7.19 2.02
C VAL A 117 -0.06 -6.61 3.19
N ALA A 118 -1.39 -6.73 3.23
CA ALA A 118 -2.23 -6.20 4.30
C ALA A 118 -1.88 -6.79 5.68
N VAL A 119 -1.56 -8.08 5.75
CA VAL A 119 -1.14 -8.75 6.98
C VAL A 119 0.27 -8.32 7.39
N LEU A 120 1.26 -8.41 6.49
CA LEU A 120 2.64 -8.07 6.79
C LEU A 120 2.81 -6.59 7.14
N ARG A 121 2.06 -5.72 6.46
CA ARG A 121 2.05 -4.28 6.68
C ARG A 121 0.98 -3.81 7.67
N ARG A 122 0.22 -4.73 8.27
CA ARG A 122 -0.84 -4.47 9.26
C ARG A 122 -1.84 -3.39 8.85
N VAL A 123 -2.19 -3.33 7.55
CA VAL A 123 -3.00 -2.25 6.95
C VAL A 123 -4.31 -2.02 7.71
N ALA A 124 -5.13 -3.05 7.91
CA ALA A 124 -6.41 -2.90 8.62
C ALA A 124 -6.24 -2.47 10.09
N ALA A 125 -5.14 -2.86 10.73
CA ALA A 125 -4.92 -2.53 12.13
C ALA A 125 -4.35 -1.12 12.34
N ALA A 126 -3.52 -0.64 11.39
CA ALA A 126 -3.08 0.75 11.32
C ALA A 126 -4.27 1.68 11.02
N GLU A 127 -5.12 1.28 10.08
CA GLU A 127 -6.34 2.01 9.75
C GLU A 127 -7.27 2.15 10.97
N ALA A 128 -7.54 1.05 11.67
CA ALA A 128 -8.34 1.09 12.88
C ALA A 128 -7.67 1.89 14.02
N TYR A 129 -6.35 2.06 13.98
CA TYR A 129 -5.61 2.89 14.93
C TYR A 129 -5.85 4.38 14.66
N VAL A 130 -5.74 4.80 13.39
CA VAL A 130 -6.06 6.16 12.93
C VAL A 130 -7.53 6.50 13.22
N ARG A 131 -8.47 5.63 12.84
CA ARG A 131 -9.91 5.88 13.08
C ARG A 131 -10.31 6.02 14.54
N ARG A 132 -9.56 5.40 15.46
CA ARG A 132 -9.79 5.53 16.91
C ARG A 132 -9.15 6.77 17.51
N GLY A 133 -8.56 7.65 16.71
CA GLY A 133 -7.85 8.85 17.16
C GLY A 133 -6.56 8.54 17.92
N ARG A 134 -6.06 7.29 17.88
CA ARG A 134 -4.92 6.88 18.69
C ARG A 134 -3.60 7.43 18.18
N TRP A 135 -3.52 7.88 16.93
CA TRP A 135 -2.31 8.56 16.43
C TRP A 135 -2.09 9.89 17.13
N VAL A 136 -3.15 10.70 17.26
CA VAL A 136 -3.12 11.97 17.97
C VAL A 136 -2.84 11.78 19.46
N THR A 137 -3.47 10.78 20.11
CA THR A 137 -3.35 10.63 21.58
C THR A 137 -2.21 9.72 22.04
N GLY A 138 -1.80 8.76 21.22
CA GLY A 138 -0.90 7.67 21.57
C GLY A 138 0.38 7.62 20.74
N GLY A 139 0.57 8.56 19.81
CA GLY A 139 1.70 8.59 18.90
C GLY A 139 1.64 7.48 17.85
N ASP A 140 2.76 7.22 17.21
CA ASP A 140 2.87 6.30 16.08
C ASP A 140 2.44 4.87 16.44
N TYR A 141 1.78 4.20 15.49
CA TYR A 141 1.48 2.77 15.61
C TYR A 141 2.78 1.91 15.73
N PRO A 142 2.74 0.67 16.25
CA PRO A 142 3.96 -0.15 16.31
C PRO A 142 4.44 -0.62 14.92
N LEU A 143 5.77 -0.69 14.73
CA LEU A 143 6.45 -1.08 13.47
C LEU A 143 5.84 -2.33 12.80
N THR A 144 5.76 -2.30 11.46
CA THR A 144 5.19 -3.37 10.60
C THR A 144 6.27 -4.32 10.10
N THR A 145 5.97 -5.38 9.33
CA THR A 145 6.97 -6.37 8.86
C THR A 145 7.35 -6.13 7.39
N LYS A 146 8.64 -6.28 7.05
CA LYS A 146 9.15 -6.12 5.68
C LYS A 146 8.75 -7.29 4.76
N VAL A 147 8.31 -6.99 3.53
CA VAL A 147 7.85 -7.99 2.55
C VAL A 147 8.99 -8.54 1.68
N SER A 148 10.11 -7.82 1.54
CA SER A 148 11.27 -8.23 0.72
C SER A 148 12.54 -8.54 1.54
N SER A 149 13.17 -9.70 1.27
CA SER A 149 14.27 -10.26 2.09
C SER A 149 15.67 -10.22 1.45
N ARG A 150 15.87 -9.61 0.28
CA ARG A 150 17.19 -9.59 -0.38
C ARG A 150 18.00 -8.32 -0.09
N MET A 151 19.09 -8.47 0.68
CA MET A 151 20.16 -7.48 0.86
C MET A 151 21.17 -7.53 -0.30
N PRO A 152 21.73 -6.39 -0.75
CA PRO A 152 23.02 -6.37 -1.44
C PRO A 152 24.15 -6.59 -0.41
N LEU A 153 25.08 -7.49 -0.73
CA LEU A 153 26.30 -7.71 0.05
C LEU A 153 27.21 -6.47 -0.04
N LEU A 154 27.69 -6.01 1.12
CA LEU A 154 28.69 -4.96 1.28
C LEU A 154 30.03 -5.41 0.68
N SER A 155 30.45 -4.80 -0.42
CA SER A 155 31.85 -4.76 -0.84
C SER A 155 32.15 -3.40 -1.45
N SER A 156 33.20 -2.75 -0.94
CA SER A 156 33.88 -1.53 -1.43
C SER A 156 33.58 -0.24 -0.64
N LEU A 157 34.37 -0.02 0.42
CA LEU A 157 34.74 1.31 0.91
C LEU A 157 36.17 1.59 0.41
N HIS A 158 36.33 2.56 -0.49
CA HIS A 158 37.60 3.26 -0.70
C HIS A 158 37.33 4.75 -0.49
N PHE A 159 37.83 5.29 0.61
CA PHE A 159 37.89 6.74 0.81
C PHE A 159 39.10 7.28 0.05
N ILE A 160 38.89 8.33 -0.74
CA ILE A 160 39.95 9.08 -1.42
C ILE A 160 40.75 9.83 -0.34
N HIS A 161 41.95 9.34 -0.04
CA HIS A 161 42.94 10.04 0.76
C HIS A 161 43.77 10.93 -0.19
N THR A 162 43.68 12.26 -0.04
CA THR A 162 44.69 13.17 -0.57
C THR A 162 45.53 13.67 0.59
N SER A 163 46.66 13.02 0.82
CA SER A 163 47.64 13.37 1.84
C SER A 163 48.68 14.36 1.30
N LYS A 164 48.83 15.51 1.96
CA LYS A 164 50.10 16.25 2.02
C LYS A 164 50.69 16.07 3.42
N SER A 165 51.91 15.54 3.45
CA SER A 165 52.72 15.19 4.62
C SER A 165 53.41 16.39 5.26
N VAL A 166 53.41 16.49 6.59
CA VAL A 166 54.47 17.15 7.38
C VAL A 166 54.65 16.44 8.75
N GLY A 167 55.88 15.96 8.99
CA GLY A 167 56.64 15.95 10.26
C GLY A 167 56.03 15.42 11.58
N MET A 168 56.55 14.30 12.08
CA MET A 168 56.35 13.75 13.42
C MET A 168 57.08 14.52 14.53
N ALA A 169 56.43 14.68 15.69
CA ALA A 169 57.02 14.89 17.02
C ALA A 169 56.39 13.90 18.03
N PRO A 170 57.10 13.48 19.11
CA PRO A 170 56.72 12.33 19.96
C PRO A 170 55.63 12.67 21.01
N PRO A 171 55.01 11.65 21.63
CA PRO A 171 53.68 11.79 22.23
C PRO A 171 53.75 12.32 23.67
N ILE A 172 52.98 13.37 23.95
CA ILE A 172 52.57 13.71 25.31
C ILE A 172 51.25 12.97 25.55
N GLN A 173 51.25 12.00 26.47
CA GLN A 173 50.06 11.32 26.94
C GLN A 173 49.18 12.31 27.72
N GLN A 174 48.11 12.78 27.10
CA GLN A 174 46.93 13.30 27.79
C GLN A 174 45.85 12.21 27.80
N PRO A 175 45.01 12.13 28.85
CA PRO A 175 43.91 11.17 28.88
C PRO A 175 42.95 11.50 27.74
N VAL A 176 42.70 10.52 26.87
CA VAL A 176 41.85 10.68 25.68
C VAL A 176 40.41 10.93 26.14
N ALA A 177 40.04 12.20 26.25
CA ALA A 177 38.64 12.61 26.22
C ALA A 177 38.02 12.03 24.95
N ASP A 178 36.81 11.44 25.07
CA ASP A 178 36.10 10.75 24.00
C ASP A 178 35.89 11.72 22.81
N ASN A 179 36.84 11.74 21.87
CA ASN A 179 37.00 12.77 20.82
C ASN A 179 36.03 12.53 19.64
N LYS A 180 34.83 12.05 19.96
CA LYS A 180 33.81 11.71 18.97
C LYS A 180 33.21 13.00 18.40
N PRO A 181 33.04 13.10 17.07
CA PRO A 181 32.39 14.26 16.47
C PRO A 181 30.98 14.44 17.04
N LEU A 182 30.61 15.70 17.32
CA LEU A 182 29.28 16.07 17.78
C LEU A 182 28.29 16.06 16.61
N VAL A 183 27.19 15.34 16.78
CA VAL A 183 26.02 15.37 15.91
C VAL A 183 24.83 15.84 16.74
N LEU A 184 24.19 16.93 16.29
CA LEU A 184 22.95 17.37 16.90
C LEU A 184 21.77 16.59 16.34
N LEU A 185 20.81 16.27 17.19
CA LEU A 185 19.57 15.61 16.82
C LEU A 185 18.45 16.64 16.85
N ALA A 186 17.85 16.96 15.70
CA ALA A 186 16.64 17.79 15.65
C ALA A 186 15.47 17.09 16.36
N ASP A 187 15.46 15.76 16.30
CA ASP A 187 14.36 14.88 16.69
C ASP A 187 14.85 13.72 17.56
N PRO A 188 14.01 13.18 18.46
CA PRO A 188 14.24 11.88 19.04
C PRO A 188 14.37 10.84 17.93
N ILE A 189 15.42 10.03 18.02
CA ILE A 189 15.62 8.89 17.12
C ILE A 189 15.25 7.59 17.82
N ILE A 190 14.96 6.55 17.05
CA ILE A 190 14.68 5.24 17.63
C ILE A 190 15.91 4.72 18.41
N PRO A 191 15.73 4.07 19.58
CA PRO A 191 16.83 3.68 20.47
C PRO A 191 17.91 2.82 19.79
N GLU A 192 17.53 2.01 18.81
CA GLU A 192 18.47 1.18 18.05
C GLU A 192 19.44 2.03 17.22
N PHE A 193 18.94 3.13 16.64
CA PHE A 193 19.76 4.04 15.86
C PHE A 193 20.70 4.85 16.76
N GLU A 194 20.19 5.28 17.92
CA GLU A 194 21.00 5.94 18.95
C GLU A 194 22.13 5.02 19.44
N SER A 195 21.83 3.74 19.68
CA SER A 195 22.81 2.74 20.09
C SER A 195 23.89 2.50 19.04
N GLU A 196 23.55 2.55 17.75
CA GLU A 196 24.53 2.37 16.67
C GLU A 196 25.42 3.62 16.53
N LEU A 197 24.81 4.80 16.57
CA LEU A 197 25.49 6.07 16.35
C LEU A 197 26.36 6.51 17.52
N SER A 198 25.93 6.27 18.77
CA SER A 198 26.66 6.62 20.00
C SER A 198 28.03 5.94 20.12
N GLY A 199 28.22 4.83 19.39
CA GLY A 199 29.52 4.17 19.23
C GLY A 199 30.55 5.01 18.46
N ARG A 200 30.12 5.92 17.58
CA ARG A 200 30.98 6.69 16.66
C ARG A 200 30.89 8.20 16.86
N PHE A 201 29.76 8.69 17.34
CA PHE A 201 29.45 10.11 17.47
C PHE A 201 28.99 10.43 18.88
N ARG A 202 29.23 11.67 19.30
CA ARG A 202 28.55 12.24 20.47
C ARG A 202 27.22 12.79 19.98
N LEU A 203 26.12 12.22 20.46
CA LEU A 203 24.76 12.64 20.09
C LEU A 203 24.23 13.59 21.17
N LEU A 204 23.61 14.68 20.75
CA LEU A 204 22.98 15.64 21.65
C LEU A 204 21.68 16.16 21.02
N PRO A 205 20.54 16.12 21.73
CA PRO A 205 19.33 16.79 21.27
C PRO A 205 19.59 18.29 21.02
N LEU A 206 19.05 18.82 19.93
CA LEU A 206 19.19 20.23 19.58
C LEU A 206 18.61 21.15 20.68
N THR A 207 17.57 20.69 21.37
CA THR A 207 16.97 21.38 22.52
C THR A 207 17.90 21.50 23.72
N ASP A 208 18.88 20.59 23.82
CA ASP A 208 19.80 20.49 24.95
C ASP A 208 21.17 21.08 24.58
N ALA A 209 21.32 21.61 23.36
CA ALA A 209 22.56 22.19 22.88
C ALA A 209 22.80 23.57 23.51
N ASP A 210 23.85 23.67 24.33
CA ASP A 210 24.37 24.96 24.77
C ASP A 210 25.09 25.72 23.63
N SER A 211 25.50 26.95 23.89
CA SER A 211 26.16 27.79 22.89
C SER A 211 27.47 27.19 22.37
N ALA A 212 28.19 26.41 23.18
CA ALA A 212 29.43 25.77 22.76
C ALA A 212 29.16 24.56 21.84
N ALA A 213 28.16 23.75 22.15
CA ALA A 213 27.69 22.65 21.32
C ALA A 213 27.15 23.16 19.99
N ALA A 214 26.29 24.18 20.00
CA ALA A 214 25.77 24.82 18.79
C ALA A 214 26.90 25.38 17.91
N ALA A 215 27.92 26.01 18.53
CA ALA A 215 29.06 26.58 17.82
C ALA A 215 30.03 25.54 17.23
N SER A 216 30.05 24.31 17.74
CA SER A 216 31.01 23.26 17.35
C SER A 216 30.40 22.11 16.55
N ALA A 217 29.06 21.98 16.53
CA ALA A 217 28.36 20.96 15.78
C ALA A 217 28.57 21.14 14.27
N ARG A 218 29.10 20.10 13.61
CA ARG A 218 29.32 20.07 12.15
C ARG A 218 28.23 19.30 11.40
N ALA A 219 27.42 18.53 12.12
CA ALA A 219 26.33 17.76 11.55
C ALA A 219 25.04 17.89 12.36
N LEU A 220 23.92 17.95 11.64
CA LEU A 220 22.57 17.89 12.17
C LEU A 220 21.86 16.68 11.57
N LEU A 221 21.24 15.85 12.40
CA LEU A 221 20.39 14.75 11.99
C LEU A 221 18.94 15.10 12.25
N THR A 222 18.09 14.89 11.25
CA THR A 222 16.64 15.15 11.33
C THR A 222 15.87 13.99 10.72
N VAL A 223 14.64 13.76 11.18
CA VAL A 223 13.75 12.73 10.64
C VAL A 223 12.71 13.38 9.73
N ASP A 224 11.81 14.19 10.29
CA ASP A 224 10.78 14.93 9.54
C ASP A 224 10.37 16.25 10.23
N LEU A 225 10.17 16.27 11.56
CA LEU A 225 9.73 17.47 12.29
C LEU A 225 10.38 17.58 13.68
N PRO A 226 10.98 18.74 14.05
CA PRO A 226 10.66 20.06 13.47
C PRO A 226 11.48 20.42 12.23
N ALA A 227 10.92 21.34 11.43
CA ALA A 227 11.56 21.82 10.22
C ALA A 227 12.92 22.49 10.50
N VAL A 228 13.92 22.15 9.66
CA VAL A 228 15.26 22.75 9.67
C VAL A 228 15.21 24.06 8.89
N THR A 229 14.73 25.11 9.56
CA THR A 229 14.55 26.45 9.00
C THR A 229 15.87 27.23 8.85
N ALA A 230 15.85 28.34 8.10
CA ALA A 230 16.97 29.28 8.04
C ALA A 230 17.43 29.76 9.44
N ALA A 231 16.51 29.88 10.41
CA ALA A 231 16.84 30.27 11.78
C ALA A 231 17.63 29.17 12.50
N VAL A 232 17.18 27.90 12.40
CA VAL A 232 17.89 26.74 12.96
C VAL A 232 19.28 26.63 12.34
N ILE A 233 19.36 26.75 11.01
CA ILE A 233 20.63 26.74 10.29
C ILE A 233 21.51 27.87 10.82
N GLY A 234 21.00 29.10 10.90
CA GLY A 234 21.72 30.28 11.39
C GLY A 234 22.28 30.15 12.82
N ALA A 235 21.60 29.40 13.69
CA ALA A 235 22.05 29.13 15.05
C ALA A 235 23.25 28.17 15.13
N LEU A 236 23.57 27.46 14.05
CA LEU A 236 24.65 26.46 13.98
C LEU A 236 25.78 26.96 13.06
N PRO A 237 26.73 27.77 13.54
CA PRO A 237 27.73 28.43 12.69
C PRO A 237 28.73 27.46 12.05
N ALA A 238 29.04 26.33 12.70
CA ALA A 238 29.96 25.31 12.18
C ALA A 238 29.28 24.20 11.38
N LEU A 239 27.96 24.29 11.13
CA LEU A 239 27.21 23.26 10.41
C LEU A 239 27.74 23.09 8.98
N GLU A 240 28.05 21.85 8.62
CA GLU A 240 28.55 21.45 7.29
C GLU A 240 27.65 20.43 6.62
N LEU A 241 26.88 19.67 7.41
CA LEU A 241 26.08 18.54 6.94
C LEU A 241 24.71 18.47 7.63
N VAL A 242 23.64 18.34 6.84
CA VAL A 242 22.32 17.93 7.33
C VAL A 242 21.99 16.55 6.77
N VAL A 243 21.70 15.61 7.67
CA VAL A 243 21.35 14.23 7.33
C VAL A 243 19.87 14.01 7.65
N ALA A 244 19.06 13.85 6.60
CA ALA A 244 17.66 13.45 6.73
C ALA A 244 17.55 11.92 6.78
N SER A 245 16.92 11.40 7.83
CA SER A 245 16.53 9.99 7.93
C SER A 245 15.23 9.67 7.17
N SER A 246 14.78 10.58 6.31
CA SER A 246 13.60 10.42 5.46
C SER A 246 14.00 10.42 3.97
N ALA A 247 13.03 10.16 3.08
CA ALA A 247 13.25 10.26 1.64
C ALA A 247 13.03 11.69 1.11
N GLY A 248 12.09 12.42 1.70
CA GLY A 248 11.84 13.83 1.41
C GLY A 248 12.78 14.74 2.18
N VAL A 249 12.99 15.94 1.66
CA VAL A 249 13.83 16.99 2.28
C VAL A 249 13.10 18.33 2.33
N ASP A 250 11.77 18.29 2.18
CA ASP A 250 10.87 19.43 2.14
C ASP A 250 10.77 20.19 3.48
N HIS A 251 11.14 19.55 4.58
CA HIS A 251 11.28 20.15 5.91
C HIS A 251 12.62 20.87 6.12
N ILE A 252 13.52 20.87 5.13
CA ILE A 252 14.85 21.51 5.21
C ILE A 252 14.87 22.73 4.28
N ASP A 253 15.30 23.89 4.78
CA ASP A 253 15.56 25.06 3.94
C ASP A 253 16.83 24.86 3.09
N LEU A 254 16.66 24.16 1.95
CA LEU A 254 17.72 23.88 1.00
C LEU A 254 18.37 25.16 0.45
N ALA A 255 17.63 26.27 0.38
CA ALA A 255 18.17 27.53 -0.07
C ALA A 255 19.13 28.13 0.97
N ALA A 256 18.79 28.05 2.26
CA ALA A 256 19.67 28.44 3.36
C ALA A 256 20.91 27.54 3.44
N CYS A 257 20.75 26.22 3.29
CA CYS A 257 21.88 25.28 3.21
C CYS A 257 22.82 25.65 2.06
N ARG A 258 22.27 25.87 0.85
CA ARG A 258 23.06 26.25 -0.33
C ARG A 258 23.81 27.56 -0.15
N ARG A 259 23.17 28.60 0.41
CA ARG A 259 23.82 29.89 0.70
C ARG A 259 25.05 29.76 1.61
N ARG A 260 25.07 28.73 2.47
CA ARG A 260 26.16 28.48 3.43
C ARG A 260 27.11 27.35 3.03
N GLY A 261 26.91 26.73 1.87
CA GLY A 261 27.73 25.58 1.45
C GLY A 261 27.50 24.31 2.28
N ILE A 262 26.35 24.20 2.96
CA ILE A 262 25.99 23.05 3.79
C ILE A 262 25.47 21.93 2.89
N GLN A 263 26.04 20.74 3.04
CA GLN A 263 25.61 19.55 2.32
C GLN A 263 24.32 18.99 2.93
N VAL A 264 23.43 18.47 2.07
CA VAL A 264 22.21 17.79 2.50
C VAL A 264 22.18 16.39 1.91
N THR A 265 21.90 15.40 2.76
CA THR A 265 21.74 13.99 2.37
C THR A 265 20.41 13.47 2.89
N ASN A 266 19.88 12.43 2.23
CA ASN A 266 18.70 11.74 2.68
C ASN A 266 18.86 10.22 2.61
N ALA A 267 17.93 9.48 3.19
CA ALA A 267 17.92 8.02 3.27
C ALA A 267 16.97 7.36 2.23
N GLY A 268 16.57 8.10 1.19
CA GLY A 268 15.51 7.67 0.25
C GLY A 268 15.77 6.34 -0.47
N ALA A 269 17.02 5.96 -0.69
CA ALA A 269 17.37 4.68 -1.30
C ALA A 269 17.01 3.48 -0.42
N ALA A 270 17.15 3.59 0.91
CA ALA A 270 16.88 2.51 1.85
C ALA A 270 15.38 2.18 1.94
N TYR A 271 14.53 3.19 1.75
CA TYR A 271 13.08 3.08 1.93
C TYR A 271 12.30 2.78 0.65
N SER A 272 12.95 2.86 -0.51
CA SER A 272 12.27 2.83 -1.80
C SER A 272 11.41 1.57 -2.03
N ALA A 273 11.90 0.40 -1.58
CA ALA A 273 11.18 -0.86 -1.73
C ALA A 273 9.97 -0.96 -0.79
N ASP A 274 10.14 -0.51 0.45
CA ASP A 274 9.08 -0.61 1.47
C ASP A 274 7.94 0.37 1.16
N ALA A 275 8.27 1.57 0.69
CA ALA A 275 7.28 2.53 0.21
C ALA A 275 6.51 2.00 -1.01
N ALA A 276 7.21 1.37 -1.95
CA ALA A 276 6.56 0.79 -3.12
C ALA A 276 5.64 -0.39 -2.77
N ASP A 277 6.06 -1.26 -1.85
CA ASP A 277 5.21 -2.36 -1.35
C ASP A 277 3.95 -1.81 -0.67
N TYR A 278 4.09 -0.74 0.13
CA TYR A 278 2.98 -0.12 0.82
C TYR A 278 1.98 0.56 -0.14
N ALA A 279 2.47 1.29 -1.14
CA ALA A 279 1.62 1.91 -2.16
C ALA A 279 0.78 0.87 -2.92
N VAL A 280 1.40 -0.24 -3.34
CA VAL A 280 0.67 -1.35 -3.98
C VAL A 280 -0.33 -1.97 -3.02
N GLY A 281 0.05 -2.14 -1.75
CA GLY A 281 -0.87 -2.57 -0.68
C GLY A 281 -2.09 -1.66 -0.55
N LEU A 282 -1.91 -0.33 -0.56
CA LEU A 282 -3.00 0.64 -0.51
C LEU A 282 -3.90 0.56 -1.74
N VAL A 283 -3.34 0.45 -2.94
CA VAL A 283 -4.13 0.26 -4.18
C VAL A 283 -5.04 -0.96 -4.05
N VAL A 284 -4.49 -2.10 -3.63
CA VAL A 284 -5.29 -3.33 -3.46
C VAL A 284 -6.27 -3.18 -2.30
N ALA A 285 -5.87 -2.56 -1.19
CA ALA A 285 -6.72 -2.39 -0.01
C ALA A 285 -7.96 -1.55 -0.29
N VAL A 286 -7.84 -0.49 -1.09
CA VAL A 286 -8.96 0.36 -1.50
C VAL A 286 -9.84 -0.37 -2.50
N LEU A 287 -9.27 -0.85 -3.62
CA LEU A 287 -10.05 -1.51 -4.68
C LEU A 287 -10.76 -2.77 -4.18
N ARG A 288 -10.17 -3.50 -3.25
CA ARG A 288 -10.73 -4.73 -2.67
C ARG A 288 -11.42 -4.53 -1.32
N SER A 289 -11.55 -3.28 -0.87
CA SER A 289 -12.18 -2.91 0.41
C SER A 289 -11.67 -3.73 1.61
N VAL A 290 -10.37 -4.02 1.67
CA VAL A 290 -9.77 -4.98 2.62
C VAL A 290 -10.05 -4.59 4.08
N ALA A 291 -9.84 -3.32 4.43
CA ALA A 291 -10.03 -2.84 5.80
C ALA A 291 -11.51 -2.85 6.20
N ALA A 292 -12.39 -2.34 5.33
CA ALA A 292 -13.83 -2.29 5.58
C ALA A 292 -14.46 -3.70 5.62
N ALA A 293 -14.02 -4.63 4.76
CA ALA A 293 -14.45 -6.03 4.78
C ALA A 293 -13.97 -6.77 6.04
N ASP A 294 -12.72 -6.56 6.49
CA ASP A 294 -12.23 -7.09 7.77
C ASP A 294 -13.07 -6.58 8.95
N ALA A 295 -13.38 -5.28 8.97
CA ALA A 295 -14.24 -4.69 9.99
C ALA A 295 -15.68 -5.24 9.97
N TYR A 296 -16.25 -5.47 8.77
CA TYR A 296 -17.58 -6.05 8.61
C TYR A 296 -17.67 -7.47 9.17
N VAL A 297 -16.69 -8.33 8.85
CA VAL A 297 -16.61 -9.69 9.39
C VAL A 297 -16.44 -9.69 10.92
N ARG A 298 -15.59 -8.80 11.45
CA ARG A 298 -15.40 -8.69 12.92
C ARG A 298 -16.65 -8.24 13.67
N ARG A 299 -17.58 -7.56 13.01
CA ARG A 299 -18.89 -7.19 13.57
C ARG A 299 -19.96 -8.29 13.42
N GLY A 300 -19.59 -9.46 12.90
CA GLY A 300 -20.50 -10.60 12.70
C GLY A 300 -21.19 -10.61 11.33
N GLY A 301 -20.82 -9.71 10.41
CA GLY A 301 -21.33 -9.71 9.03
C GLY A 301 -20.69 -10.80 8.16
N TRP A 302 -21.40 -11.23 7.11
CA TRP A 302 -20.85 -12.21 6.14
C TRP A 302 -21.38 -12.01 4.71
N ALA A 303 -22.66 -12.30 4.45
CA ALA A 303 -23.18 -12.51 3.09
C ALA A 303 -23.62 -11.24 2.33
N GLU A 304 -23.84 -10.12 3.01
CA GLU A 304 -24.45 -8.90 2.42
C GLU A 304 -23.43 -7.79 2.12
N TYR A 305 -22.14 -8.12 1.99
CA TYR A 305 -21.12 -7.12 1.71
C TYR A 305 -21.06 -6.76 0.22
N PRO A 306 -20.95 -5.47 -0.17
CA PRO A 306 -20.89 -5.06 -1.57
C PRO A 306 -19.73 -5.70 -2.35
N LEU A 307 -19.93 -5.85 -3.67
CA LEU A 307 -18.88 -6.31 -4.57
C LEU A 307 -17.73 -5.29 -4.60
N ALA A 308 -16.50 -5.79 -4.51
CA ALA A 308 -15.30 -4.97 -4.63
C ALA A 308 -14.84 -4.87 -6.10
N THR A 309 -13.82 -4.05 -6.34
CA THR A 309 -13.30 -3.75 -7.68
C THR A 309 -12.04 -4.56 -7.99
N LYS A 310 -12.00 -5.14 -9.20
CA LYS A 310 -10.82 -5.85 -9.71
C LYS A 310 -9.61 -4.91 -9.88
N VAL A 311 -8.44 -5.38 -9.48
CA VAL A 311 -7.15 -4.68 -9.63
C VAL A 311 -6.57 -4.92 -11.02
N SER A 312 -6.40 -6.18 -11.43
CA SER A 312 -5.89 -6.54 -12.75
C SER A 312 -6.60 -5.81 -13.90
N GLY A 313 -5.83 -5.25 -14.83
CA GLY A 313 -6.32 -4.55 -16.01
C GLY A 313 -6.70 -3.08 -15.79
N LYS A 314 -6.66 -2.56 -14.55
CA LYS A 314 -6.85 -1.13 -14.28
C LYS A 314 -5.70 -0.32 -14.86
N ARG A 315 -6.01 0.84 -15.46
CA ARG A 315 -5.00 1.81 -15.91
C ARG A 315 -4.44 2.55 -14.70
N VAL A 316 -3.13 2.50 -14.50
CA VAL A 316 -2.45 3.12 -13.37
C VAL A 316 -1.60 4.29 -13.84
N GLY A 317 -1.93 5.48 -13.36
CA GLY A 317 -1.10 6.67 -13.51
C GLY A 317 -0.21 6.88 -12.29
N ILE A 318 1.10 7.02 -12.50
CA ILE A 318 2.06 7.29 -11.42
C ILE A 318 2.60 8.72 -11.55
N VAL A 319 2.38 9.53 -10.53
CA VAL A 319 2.96 10.86 -10.41
C VAL A 319 4.30 10.76 -9.68
N GLY A 320 5.39 10.88 -10.43
CA GLY A 320 6.76 10.76 -9.94
C GLY A 320 7.40 9.41 -10.23
N LEU A 321 7.95 9.24 -11.44
CA LEU A 321 8.69 8.03 -11.83
C LEU A 321 10.17 8.04 -11.38
N GLY A 322 10.38 8.25 -10.08
CA GLY A 322 11.69 8.12 -9.42
C GLY A 322 11.96 6.70 -8.93
N ARG A 323 12.83 6.52 -7.92
CA ARG A 323 13.15 5.20 -7.35
C ARG A 323 11.91 4.46 -6.85
N ILE A 324 11.05 5.14 -6.09
CA ILE A 324 9.79 4.58 -5.58
C ILE A 324 8.81 4.32 -6.73
N GLY A 325 8.54 5.32 -7.56
CA GLY A 325 7.60 5.20 -8.69
C GLY A 325 7.95 4.07 -9.66
N SER A 326 9.22 3.88 -10.01
CA SER A 326 9.64 2.74 -10.87
C SER A 326 9.40 1.38 -10.20
N LEU A 327 9.54 1.30 -8.88
CA LEU A 327 9.29 0.07 -8.12
C LEU A 327 7.79 -0.22 -8.00
N ILE A 328 6.94 0.81 -7.88
CA ILE A 328 5.48 0.71 -7.93
C ILE A 328 5.05 0.24 -9.33
N ALA A 329 5.53 0.91 -10.38
CA ALA A 329 5.22 0.61 -11.77
C ALA A 329 5.51 -0.85 -12.11
N ARG A 330 6.69 -1.36 -11.74
CA ARG A 330 7.08 -2.75 -11.98
C ARG A 330 6.15 -3.75 -11.29
N ARG A 331 5.70 -3.44 -10.07
CA ARG A 331 4.81 -4.32 -9.31
C ARG A 331 3.42 -4.33 -9.92
N LEU A 332 2.82 -3.17 -10.16
CA LEU A 332 1.48 -3.08 -10.74
C LEU A 332 1.41 -3.62 -12.18
N ALA A 333 2.48 -3.48 -12.96
CA ALA A 333 2.59 -4.15 -14.26
C ALA A 333 2.51 -5.69 -14.12
N ALA A 334 3.02 -6.28 -13.03
CA ALA A 334 2.92 -7.72 -12.77
C ALA A 334 1.49 -8.17 -12.37
N PHE A 335 0.64 -7.25 -11.92
CA PHE A 335 -0.82 -7.46 -11.80
C PHE A 335 -1.53 -7.30 -13.17
N GLY A 336 -0.81 -7.14 -14.28
CA GLY A 336 -1.42 -6.92 -15.59
C GLY A 336 -2.07 -5.53 -15.76
N CYS A 337 -1.67 -4.55 -14.96
CA CYS A 337 -2.13 -3.16 -15.10
C CYS A 337 -1.31 -2.41 -16.16
N PRO A 338 -1.94 -1.73 -17.15
CA PRO A 338 -1.25 -0.74 -17.97
C PRO A 338 -0.75 0.42 -17.10
N VAL A 339 0.53 0.79 -17.23
CA VAL A 339 1.15 1.84 -16.42
C VAL A 339 1.56 3.03 -17.29
N SER A 340 1.13 4.21 -16.86
CA SER A 340 1.50 5.53 -17.40
C SER A 340 2.09 6.39 -16.27
N TYR A 341 2.79 7.47 -16.60
CA TYR A 341 3.38 8.34 -15.59
C TYR A 341 3.42 9.81 -15.98
N HIS A 342 3.54 10.65 -14.95
CA HIS A 342 3.88 12.06 -15.06
C HIS A 342 5.15 12.35 -14.25
N SER A 343 6.03 13.17 -14.83
CA SER A 343 7.16 13.78 -14.13
C SER A 343 7.57 15.08 -14.84
N ARG A 344 8.45 15.88 -14.21
CA ARG A 344 8.97 17.14 -14.78
C ARG A 344 9.49 17.01 -16.22
N SER A 345 10.12 15.88 -16.54
CA SER A 345 10.59 15.53 -17.88
C SER A 345 10.36 14.05 -18.15
N PRO A 346 10.18 13.65 -19.42
CA PRO A 346 10.10 12.24 -19.78
C PRO A 346 11.40 11.51 -19.39
N LYS A 347 11.27 10.24 -19.03
CA LYS A 347 12.36 9.32 -18.70
C LYS A 347 12.69 8.48 -19.96
N PRO A 348 13.81 8.75 -20.65
CA PRO A 348 14.10 8.12 -21.95
C PRO A 348 14.16 6.59 -21.91
N SER A 349 14.55 6.02 -20.77
CA SER A 349 14.66 4.57 -20.57
C SER A 349 13.40 3.92 -19.99
N SER A 350 12.33 4.68 -19.75
CA SER A 350 11.09 4.13 -19.21
C SER A 350 10.26 3.49 -20.32
N PRO A 351 9.74 2.26 -20.12
CA PRO A 351 8.82 1.64 -21.05
C PRO A 351 7.38 2.14 -20.91
N TYR A 352 7.11 3.05 -19.97
CA TYR A 352 5.76 3.51 -19.63
C TYR A 352 5.39 4.77 -20.42
N THR A 353 4.10 4.99 -20.65
CA THR A 353 3.61 6.17 -21.37
C THR A 353 3.78 7.43 -20.52
N PHE A 354 4.39 8.47 -21.08
CA PHE A 354 4.57 9.77 -20.42
C PHE A 354 3.39 10.71 -20.69
N TYR A 355 2.92 11.39 -19.64
CA TYR A 355 1.94 12.48 -19.73
C TYR A 355 2.56 13.80 -19.23
N PRO A 356 2.30 14.93 -19.92
CA PRO A 356 2.90 16.21 -19.59
C PRO A 356 2.31 16.87 -18.33
N THR A 357 1.12 16.47 -17.89
CA THR A 357 0.46 17.01 -16.68
C THR A 357 -0.20 15.90 -15.86
N ALA A 358 -0.36 16.13 -14.56
CA ALA A 358 -1.09 15.23 -13.66
C ALA A 358 -2.56 15.05 -14.08
N ARG A 359 -3.21 16.13 -14.55
CA ARG A 359 -4.59 16.09 -15.07
C ARG A 359 -4.72 15.19 -16.30
N ALA A 360 -3.81 15.33 -17.27
CA ALA A 360 -3.85 14.50 -18.48
C ALA A 360 -3.60 13.02 -18.16
N LEU A 361 -2.70 12.75 -17.21
CA LEU A 361 -2.51 11.40 -16.69
C LEU A 361 -3.77 10.86 -16.01
N ALA A 362 -4.42 11.66 -15.16
CA ALA A 362 -5.63 11.28 -14.43
C ALA A 362 -6.79 10.92 -15.38
N ALA A 363 -6.98 11.69 -16.46
CA ALA A 363 -7.98 11.41 -17.49
C ALA A 363 -7.82 10.02 -18.16
N ASP A 364 -6.60 9.49 -18.21
CA ASP A 364 -6.28 8.17 -18.75
C ASP A 364 -6.00 7.10 -17.67
N SER A 365 -6.37 7.38 -16.42
CA SER A 365 -6.11 6.49 -15.29
C SER A 365 -7.40 6.07 -14.59
N ASP A 366 -7.44 4.84 -14.10
CA ASP A 366 -8.45 4.39 -13.13
C ASP A 366 -7.89 4.48 -11.70
N VAL A 367 -6.56 4.47 -11.56
CA VAL A 367 -5.86 4.64 -10.29
C VAL A 367 -4.73 5.65 -10.47
N LEU A 368 -4.69 6.69 -9.63
CA LEU A 368 -3.63 7.69 -9.61
C LEU A 368 -2.79 7.52 -8.34
N VAL A 369 -1.49 7.24 -8.49
CA VAL A 369 -0.56 7.02 -7.37
C VAL A 369 0.44 8.18 -7.27
N LEU A 370 0.50 8.83 -6.11
CA LEU A 370 1.40 9.94 -5.82
C LEU A 370 2.60 9.46 -5.01
N CYS A 371 3.80 9.65 -5.57
CA CYS A 371 5.07 9.34 -4.93
C CYS A 371 6.20 10.30 -5.36
N CYS A 372 5.84 11.54 -5.68
CA CYS A 372 6.80 12.61 -6.00
C CYS A 372 7.15 13.44 -4.76
N ALA A 373 8.20 14.25 -4.88
CA ALA A 373 8.58 15.21 -3.85
C ALA A 373 7.57 16.37 -3.79
N LEU A 374 7.34 16.88 -2.58
CA LEU A 374 6.62 18.14 -2.37
C LEU A 374 7.56 19.31 -2.67
N THR A 375 7.19 20.12 -3.64
CA THR A 375 7.84 21.38 -4.01
C THR A 375 6.75 22.44 -4.19
N GLU A 376 7.14 23.68 -4.47
CA GLU A 376 6.16 24.73 -4.76
C GLU A 376 5.31 24.38 -5.99
N GLU A 377 5.91 23.76 -7.01
CA GLU A 377 5.21 23.37 -8.25
C GLU A 377 4.31 22.14 -8.07
N THR A 378 4.57 21.28 -7.09
CA THR A 378 3.76 20.07 -6.84
C THR A 378 2.77 20.24 -5.69
N ARG A 379 2.82 21.36 -4.97
CA ARG A 379 1.89 21.69 -3.89
C ARG A 379 0.48 21.81 -4.45
N ARG A 380 -0.44 21.01 -3.88
CA ARG A 380 -1.85 20.91 -4.30
C ARG A 380 -2.03 20.69 -5.80
N MET A 381 -1.06 20.04 -6.45
CA MET A 381 -1.13 19.71 -7.87
C MET A 381 -2.32 18.79 -8.17
N VAL A 382 -2.74 17.98 -7.20
CA VAL A 382 -3.98 17.19 -7.29
C VAL A 382 -5.11 17.94 -6.57
N GLY A 383 -5.70 18.88 -7.29
CA GLY A 383 -6.93 19.57 -6.89
C GLY A 383 -8.19 18.91 -7.44
N ARG A 384 -9.34 19.59 -7.29
CA ARG A 384 -10.65 19.16 -7.81
C ARG A 384 -10.59 18.77 -9.28
N ASP A 385 -9.89 19.54 -10.08
CA ASP A 385 -9.88 19.43 -11.53
C ASP A 385 -9.16 18.15 -12.02
N VAL A 386 -8.14 17.69 -11.28
CA VAL A 386 -7.47 16.39 -11.48
C VAL A 386 -8.35 15.24 -11.00
N MET A 387 -9.06 15.41 -9.87
CA MET A 387 -9.99 14.39 -9.34
C MET A 387 -11.21 14.20 -10.26
N GLU A 388 -11.74 15.27 -10.84
CA GLU A 388 -12.79 15.20 -11.86
C GLU A 388 -12.29 14.49 -13.13
N ALA A 389 -11.03 14.73 -13.53
CA ALA A 389 -10.42 14.00 -14.64
C ALA A 389 -10.23 12.50 -14.32
N LEU A 390 -9.88 12.16 -13.08
CA LEU A 390 -9.78 10.77 -12.60
C LEU A 390 -11.16 10.07 -12.61
N GLY A 391 -12.23 10.80 -12.31
CA GLY A 391 -13.61 10.37 -12.50
C GLY A 391 -14.17 9.46 -11.41
N SER A 392 -15.48 9.22 -11.46
CA SER A 392 -16.27 8.59 -10.38
C SER A 392 -15.91 7.12 -10.09
N GLY A 393 -15.25 6.44 -11.03
CA GLY A 393 -14.69 5.10 -10.84
C GLY A 393 -13.24 5.08 -10.37
N GLY A 394 -12.61 6.25 -10.26
CA GLY A 394 -11.18 6.37 -10.07
C GLY A 394 -10.76 6.39 -8.59
N VAL A 395 -9.53 5.97 -8.34
CA VAL A 395 -8.94 5.85 -6.99
C VAL A 395 -7.66 6.67 -6.88
N LEU A 396 -7.53 7.45 -5.80
CA LEU A 396 -6.30 8.18 -5.48
C LEU A 396 -5.49 7.44 -4.41
N VAL A 397 -4.20 7.24 -4.60
CA VAL A 397 -3.29 6.72 -3.57
C VAL A 397 -2.14 7.69 -3.34
N ASN A 398 -1.89 8.09 -2.09
CA ASN A 398 -0.81 9.00 -1.74
C ASN A 398 0.13 8.39 -0.70
N VAL A 399 1.38 8.19 -1.11
CA VAL A 399 2.51 7.75 -0.26
C VAL A 399 3.69 8.75 -0.33
N GLY A 400 3.43 9.96 -0.82
CA GLY A 400 4.42 11.03 -0.94
C GLY A 400 4.35 11.98 0.23
N ARG A 401 3.57 13.05 0.07
CA ARG A 401 3.28 14.07 1.09
C ARG A 401 1.83 14.49 0.97
N GLY A 402 1.18 14.82 2.09
CA GLY A 402 -0.22 15.26 2.07
C GLY A 402 -0.43 16.53 1.23
N GLY A 403 0.50 17.48 1.33
CA GLY A 403 0.47 18.73 0.56
C GLY A 403 0.54 18.61 -0.96
N LEU A 404 0.65 17.41 -1.53
CA LEU A 404 0.49 17.16 -2.98
C LEU A 404 -0.98 17.24 -3.43
N VAL A 405 -1.91 17.03 -2.49
CA VAL A 405 -3.36 16.99 -2.71
C VAL A 405 -3.99 18.20 -2.03
N ASP A 406 -4.98 18.81 -2.67
CA ASP A 406 -5.89 19.73 -1.97
C ASP A 406 -6.84 18.90 -1.09
N GLU A 407 -6.46 18.71 0.18
CA GLU A 407 -7.15 17.79 1.10
C GLU A 407 -8.63 18.19 1.38
N PRO A 408 -8.98 19.48 1.56
CA PRO A 408 -10.39 19.89 1.61
C PRO A 408 -11.20 19.49 0.36
N GLU A 409 -10.62 19.63 -0.84
CA GLU A 409 -11.29 19.18 -2.07
C GLU A 409 -11.34 17.66 -2.17
N LEU A 410 -10.33 16.93 -1.68
CA LEU A 410 -10.35 15.46 -1.64
C LEU A 410 -11.54 14.95 -0.82
N VAL A 411 -11.76 15.53 0.37
CA VAL A 411 -12.89 15.18 1.24
C VAL A 411 -14.22 15.41 0.51
N ARG A 412 -14.37 16.56 -0.16
CA ARG A 412 -15.58 16.89 -0.94
C ARG A 412 -15.77 15.91 -2.10
N CYS A 413 -14.74 15.64 -2.88
CA CYS A 413 -14.78 14.74 -4.02
C CYS A 413 -15.13 13.29 -3.62
N LEU A 414 -14.60 12.79 -2.50
CA LEU A 414 -14.96 11.48 -1.97
C LEU A 414 -16.41 11.42 -1.49
N ARG A 415 -16.86 12.44 -0.75
CA ARG A 415 -18.23 12.52 -0.25
C ARG A 415 -19.25 12.62 -1.38
N ASP A 416 -18.95 13.43 -2.39
CA ASP A 416 -19.86 13.72 -3.51
C ASP A 416 -19.77 12.66 -4.63
N GLY A 417 -18.91 11.64 -4.49
CA GLY A 417 -18.76 10.56 -5.45
C GLY A 417 -18.04 10.95 -6.75
N VAL A 418 -17.27 12.05 -6.73
CA VAL A 418 -16.43 12.48 -7.87
C VAL A 418 -15.30 11.48 -8.13
N ILE A 419 -14.80 10.84 -7.07
CA ILE A 419 -13.90 9.68 -7.15
C ILE A 419 -14.43 8.54 -6.27
N ALA A 420 -14.08 7.30 -6.61
CA ALA A 420 -14.60 6.12 -5.94
C ALA A 420 -14.00 5.91 -4.54
N GLY A 421 -12.73 6.28 -4.33
CA GLY A 421 -12.04 6.05 -3.07
C GLY A 421 -10.62 6.57 -3.01
N ALA A 422 -10.01 6.48 -1.82
CA ALA A 422 -8.63 6.93 -1.60
C ALA A 422 -7.84 6.06 -0.61
N GLY A 423 -6.55 5.86 -0.88
CA GLY A 423 -5.60 5.22 0.03
C GLY A 423 -4.54 6.23 0.47
N LEU A 424 -4.55 6.62 1.74
CA LEU A 424 -3.77 7.73 2.25
C LEU A 424 -2.79 7.25 3.33
N ASP A 425 -1.49 7.44 3.08
CA ASP A 425 -0.45 7.30 4.11
C ASP A 425 -0.09 8.65 4.74
N VAL A 426 -0.42 9.77 4.10
CA VAL A 426 0.06 11.11 4.44
C VAL A 426 -1.07 12.15 4.34
N TYR A 427 -1.00 13.21 5.14
CA TYR A 427 -2.04 14.26 5.31
C TYR A 427 -1.43 15.67 5.32
N GLU A 428 -2.23 16.72 5.10
CA GLU A 428 -1.70 18.10 5.06
C GLU A 428 -1.13 18.55 6.43
N ASN A 429 -1.77 18.15 7.53
CA ASN A 429 -1.44 18.60 8.89
C ASN A 429 -1.26 17.42 9.85
N GLU A 430 -0.34 16.51 9.55
CA GLU A 430 -0.09 15.34 10.40
C GLU A 430 0.29 15.71 11.84
N PRO A 431 -0.20 14.99 12.86
CA PRO A 431 -1.00 13.75 12.80
C PRO A 431 -2.53 13.97 12.70
N ASP A 432 -2.99 15.18 12.44
CA ASP A 432 -4.42 15.49 12.34
C ASP A 432 -5.00 14.98 11.01
N VAL A 433 -6.04 14.15 11.11
CA VAL A 433 -6.78 13.60 9.97
C VAL A 433 -8.20 14.19 9.95
N PRO A 434 -8.70 14.68 8.80
CA PRO A 434 -10.08 15.17 8.68
C PRO A 434 -11.10 14.15 9.18
N ARG A 435 -12.03 14.59 10.04
CA ARG A 435 -13.02 13.71 10.68
C ARG A 435 -13.92 13.00 9.67
N GLU A 436 -14.20 13.66 8.55
CA GLU A 436 -14.99 13.14 7.46
C GLU A 436 -14.35 11.90 6.85
N LEU A 437 -13.02 11.89 6.67
CA LEU A 437 -12.30 10.69 6.17
C LEU A 437 -12.42 9.53 7.16
N LEU A 438 -12.38 9.81 8.47
CA LEU A 438 -12.52 8.79 9.52
C LEU A 438 -13.89 8.10 9.51
N ALA A 439 -14.90 8.69 8.87
CA ALA A 439 -16.26 8.13 8.76
C ALA A 439 -16.52 7.38 7.43
N MET A 440 -15.62 7.49 6.44
CA MET A 440 -15.81 6.92 5.11
C MET A 440 -15.30 5.47 5.00
N ASP A 441 -16.08 4.58 4.41
CA ASP A 441 -15.67 3.17 4.16
C ASP A 441 -14.90 2.99 2.84
N ASN A 442 -14.98 3.96 1.92
CA ASN A 442 -14.28 3.96 0.63
C ASN A 442 -12.85 4.53 0.72
N VAL A 443 -12.31 4.68 1.93
CA VAL A 443 -10.93 5.10 2.16
C VAL A 443 -10.16 4.12 3.03
N VAL A 444 -8.86 4.04 2.81
CA VAL A 444 -7.91 3.34 3.69
C VAL A 444 -6.91 4.36 4.21
N LEU A 445 -6.81 4.46 5.53
CA LEU A 445 -6.03 5.48 6.24
C LEU A 445 -4.84 4.82 6.94
N SER A 446 -3.66 5.41 6.82
CA SER A 446 -2.43 5.00 7.52
C SER A 446 -1.77 6.20 8.18
N ASP A 447 -0.98 5.97 9.24
CA ASP A 447 -0.26 6.96 10.05
C ASP A 447 1.18 7.18 9.56
N HIS A 448 1.37 7.49 8.28
CA HIS A 448 2.68 7.78 7.66
C HIS A 448 3.74 6.70 7.86
N ARG A 449 3.40 5.46 7.47
CA ARG A 449 4.17 4.26 7.80
C ARG A 449 4.73 3.52 6.61
N ALA A 450 4.64 4.04 5.39
CA ALA A 450 5.07 3.34 4.19
C ALA A 450 6.46 2.69 4.32
N VAL A 451 7.37 3.31 5.09
CA VAL A 451 8.77 2.90 5.25
C VAL A 451 9.09 2.18 6.57
N LEU A 452 8.15 2.16 7.53
CA LEU A 452 8.37 1.69 8.89
C LEU A 452 8.18 0.16 9.03
N THR A 453 9.25 -0.58 8.69
CA THR A 453 9.26 -2.05 8.72
C THR A 453 10.38 -2.67 9.56
N ARG A 454 10.08 -3.85 10.13
CA ARG A 454 11.03 -4.79 10.73
C ARG A 454 11.57 -5.72 9.65
N VAL A 455 12.88 -5.95 9.65
CA VAL A 455 13.47 -7.05 8.87
C VAL A 455 13.25 -8.35 9.64
N HIS A 456 12.56 -9.31 9.05
CA HIS A 456 12.58 -10.66 9.59
C HIS A 456 13.91 -11.32 9.19
N SER A 457 14.88 -11.36 10.11
CA SER A 457 16.08 -12.17 9.90
C SER A 457 15.70 -13.64 10.13
N SER A 458 15.87 -14.49 9.13
CA SER A 458 15.62 -15.95 9.22
C SER A 458 16.53 -16.68 10.24
N ARG A 459 17.40 -15.93 10.94
CA ARG A 459 18.25 -16.43 12.02
C ARG A 459 17.55 -16.50 13.38
N ASP A 460 16.36 -15.92 13.54
CA ASP A 460 15.57 -15.98 14.78
C ASP A 460 14.66 -17.22 14.87
N SER A 461 14.84 -18.21 14.00
CA SER A 461 14.21 -19.51 14.20
C SER A 461 14.84 -20.18 15.43
N PRO A 462 14.08 -20.47 16.53
CA PRO A 462 14.61 -21.30 17.58
C PRO A 462 14.89 -22.67 16.95
N ARG A 463 16.17 -23.02 16.78
CA ARG A 463 16.57 -24.38 16.43
C ARG A 463 15.82 -25.30 17.38
N ARG A 464 15.00 -26.21 16.84
CA ARG A 464 14.34 -27.30 17.59
C ARG A 464 15.36 -27.90 18.57
N ARG A 465 15.29 -27.51 19.84
CA ARG A 465 15.99 -28.18 20.91
C ARG A 465 15.04 -29.25 21.43
N GLU A 466 15.51 -30.49 21.39
CA GLU A 466 14.85 -31.63 22.02
C GLU A 466 14.48 -31.35 23.49
N PRO A 467 13.45 -32.01 24.03
CA PRO A 467 12.88 -31.67 25.33
C PRO A 467 13.84 -32.08 26.45
N ARG A 468 14.48 -31.10 27.10
CA ARG A 468 15.01 -31.26 28.46
C ARG A 468 14.40 -30.21 29.39
N ARG A 469 13.99 -30.72 30.55
CA ARG A 469 13.27 -30.13 31.68
C ARG A 469 13.38 -28.61 31.85
N ILE A 470 12.21 -28.03 32.07
CA ILE A 470 11.91 -26.64 32.40
C ILE A 470 12.59 -26.25 33.72
N LEU A 471 13.41 -25.20 33.67
CA LEU A 471 13.63 -24.25 34.76
C LEU A 471 13.55 -22.83 34.17
N PRO A 472 12.96 -21.85 34.88
CA PRO A 472 12.73 -20.53 34.33
C PRO A 472 14.04 -19.75 34.30
N ARG A 473 14.49 -19.38 33.10
CA ARG A 473 15.53 -18.36 32.92
C ARG A 473 14.93 -17.28 32.03
N GLU A 474 14.82 -16.08 32.58
CA GLU A 474 14.49 -14.86 31.85
C GLU A 474 15.43 -14.74 30.64
N ALA A 475 14.87 -14.78 29.44
CA ALA A 475 15.61 -14.65 28.19
C ALA A 475 15.20 -13.33 27.53
N SER A 476 16.04 -12.31 27.73
CA SER A 476 16.07 -11.09 26.93
C SER A 476 16.54 -11.44 25.50
N ALA A 477 15.60 -11.74 24.61
CA ALA A 477 15.87 -11.87 23.18
C ALA A 477 15.42 -10.59 22.48
N GLN A 478 16.34 -9.65 22.29
CA GLN A 478 16.10 -8.47 21.45
C GLN A 478 16.39 -8.81 19.97
N PRO A 479 15.41 -8.63 19.06
CA PRO A 479 15.61 -8.84 17.62
C PRO A 479 16.56 -7.78 17.03
N ARG A 480 17.45 -8.19 16.11
CA ARG A 480 18.43 -7.30 15.44
C ARG A 480 17.86 -6.68 14.16
N TYR A 481 17.99 -5.36 14.03
CA TYR A 481 17.48 -4.56 12.89
C TYR A 481 18.65 -3.97 12.07
N THR A 482 18.92 -4.50 10.86
CA THR A 482 20.16 -4.21 10.10
C THR A 482 20.00 -3.22 8.93
N LEU A 483 18.82 -2.63 8.70
CA LEU A 483 18.58 -1.78 7.52
C LEU A 483 19.03 -0.32 7.62
N ILE A 484 19.26 0.20 8.83
CA ILE A 484 19.44 1.65 9.04
C ILE A 484 20.92 2.04 9.05
N SER A 485 21.82 1.13 9.46
CA SER A 485 23.28 1.27 9.34
C SER A 485 23.76 1.64 7.92
N SER A 486 23.08 1.11 6.88
CA SER A 486 23.43 1.37 5.48
C SER A 486 23.01 2.76 5.00
N ALA A 487 21.99 3.39 5.61
CA ALA A 487 21.45 4.68 5.16
C ALA A 487 22.46 5.82 5.37
N LEU A 488 23.19 5.80 6.50
CA LEU A 488 24.24 6.77 6.79
C LEU A 488 25.54 6.54 6.00
N THR A 489 25.76 5.32 5.50
CA THR A 489 26.96 4.95 4.74
C THR A 489 26.78 5.04 3.22
N SER A 490 25.54 5.19 2.73
CA SER A 490 25.20 5.29 1.30
C SER A 490 24.59 6.64 0.89
N ALA A 491 24.66 7.63 1.78
CA ALA A 491 24.23 9.00 1.55
C ALA A 491 24.88 9.59 0.30
N HIS A 492 24.07 9.97 -0.69
CA HIS A 492 24.49 10.76 -1.85
C HIS A 492 24.08 12.23 -1.63
N PRO A 493 24.91 13.20 -2.03
CA PRO A 493 24.54 14.61 -1.96
C PRO A 493 23.30 14.89 -2.82
N CYS A 494 22.33 15.63 -2.27
CA CYS A 494 21.10 16.05 -2.96
C CYS A 494 21.34 17.11 -4.04
#